data_AF-A0A2P5GQR1-F1
#
_entry.id   AF-A0A2P5GQR1-F1
#
_cell.length_a   1.000
_cell.length_b   1.000
_cell.length_c   1.000
_cell.angle_alpha   90.00
_cell.angle_beta   90.00
_cell.angle_gamma   90.00
#
_symmetry.space_group_name_H-M   'P 1'
#
loop_
_entity.id
_entity.type
_entity.pdbx_description
1 polymer ?
#
loop_
_entity_poly.entity_id
_entity_poly.type
_entity_poly.pdbx_seq_one_letter_code
_entity_poly.pdbx_strand_id
1 'polypeptide(L)'
;MKYPTVSVNGVSVRVDDEGRYSLNDLHAAAVANGEATESQRPSVFLRSAQIKRFVKALKSKALKSASEQNQPLKVIKGGDQSGAWGIELLAIRYAAWIKPEFEIEVYEVFRTVVRLGISAMSRLNKIDHIINTETKAISQCASQMAKWGVGGRKKILLSARERVVDEVQMYLPGIN
;
A
#
# COMPACT_ATOMS: atom_id res chain seq x y z
N MET A 1 7.00 -16.42 -8.24
CA MET A 1 6.55 -15.20 -7.55
C MET A 1 5.62 -14.43 -8.47
N LYS A 2 4.45 -14.00 -7.99
CA LYS A 2 3.50 -13.19 -8.77
C LYS A 2 3.82 -11.72 -8.52
N TYR A 3 4.30 -11.02 -9.53
CA TYR A 3 4.64 -9.61 -9.41
C TYR A 3 3.40 -8.72 -9.52
N PRO A 4 3.33 -7.61 -8.79
CA PRO A 4 2.43 -6.53 -9.17
C PRO A 4 2.80 -6.06 -10.58
N THR A 5 1.78 -5.74 -11.38
CA THR A 5 1.96 -5.28 -12.75
C THR A 5 1.20 -3.98 -12.97
N VAL A 6 1.79 -3.07 -13.75
CA VAL A 6 1.09 -1.90 -14.28
C VAL A 6 0.83 -2.12 -15.76
N SER A 7 -0.34 -1.68 -16.24
CA SER A 7 -0.68 -1.83 -17.67
C SER A 7 -0.21 -0.60 -18.43
N VAL A 8 0.75 -0.78 -19.34
CA VAL A 8 1.20 0.24 -20.30
C VAL A 8 0.76 -0.23 -21.68
N ASN A 9 -0.12 0.53 -22.34
CA ASN A 9 -0.63 0.19 -23.67
C ASN A 9 -1.22 -1.23 -23.79
N GLY A 10 -1.90 -1.70 -22.74
CA GLY A 10 -2.48 -3.04 -22.69
C GLY A 10 -1.46 -4.16 -22.39
N VAL A 11 -0.18 -3.83 -22.23
CA VAL A 11 0.87 -4.77 -21.84
C VAL A 11 1.20 -4.64 -20.36
N SER A 12 1.26 -5.78 -19.67
CA SER A 12 1.62 -5.85 -18.26
C SER A 12 3.13 -5.64 -18.06
N VAL A 13 3.49 -4.55 -17.40
CA VAL A 13 4.85 -4.24 -16.95
C VAL A 13 5.01 -4.65 -15.50
N ARG A 14 5.90 -5.60 -15.23
CA ARG A 14 6.18 -6.08 -13.87
C ARG A 14 6.88 -5.02 -13.03
N VAL A 15 6.52 -4.99 -11.75
CA VAL A 15 7.16 -4.18 -10.71
C VAL A 15 7.68 -5.13 -9.64
N ASP A 16 8.95 -4.99 -9.25
CA ASP A 16 9.54 -5.78 -8.18
C ASP A 16 9.24 -5.22 -6.78
N ASP A 17 9.62 -5.96 -5.75
CA ASP A 17 9.34 -5.61 -4.35
C ASP A 17 10.05 -4.32 -3.89
N GLU A 18 11.06 -3.85 -4.63
CA GLU A 18 11.77 -2.58 -4.40
C GLU A 18 11.18 -1.43 -5.24
N GLY A 19 10.04 -1.64 -5.92
CA GLY A 19 9.38 -0.63 -6.73
C GLY A 19 10.06 -0.34 -8.06
N ARG A 20 10.86 -1.28 -8.60
CA ARG A 20 11.49 -1.16 -9.91
C ARG A 20 10.65 -1.80 -11.00
N TYR A 21 10.53 -1.12 -12.12
CA TYR A 21 9.81 -1.57 -13.31
C TYR A 21 10.74 -2.38 -14.22
N SER A 22 10.21 -3.46 -14.81
CA SER A 22 10.90 -4.21 -15.86
C SER A 22 11.02 -3.37 -17.14
N LEU A 23 12.24 -2.97 -17.48
CA LEU A 23 12.52 -2.28 -18.74
C LEU A 23 12.30 -3.21 -19.94
N ASN A 24 12.43 -4.52 -19.74
CA ASN A 24 12.14 -5.52 -20.77
C ASN A 24 10.65 -5.59 -21.09
N ASP A 25 9.79 -5.48 -20.08
CA ASP A 25 8.35 -5.50 -20.30
C ASP A 25 7.88 -4.18 -20.93
N LEU A 26 8.48 -3.05 -20.53
CA LEU A 26 8.28 -1.77 -21.22
C LEU A 26 8.73 -1.82 -22.68
N HIS A 27 9.84 -2.49 -22.95
CA HIS A 27 10.29 -2.70 -24.33
C HIS A 27 9.27 -3.52 -25.12
N ALA A 28 8.77 -4.61 -24.56
CA ALA A 28 7.74 -5.43 -25.18
C ALA A 28 6.44 -4.63 -25.43
N ALA A 29 6.05 -3.76 -24.50
CA ALA A 29 4.91 -2.85 -24.66
C ALA A 29 5.12 -1.90 -25.85
N ALA A 30 6.29 -1.27 -25.94
CA ALA A 30 6.64 -0.38 -27.04
C ALA A 30 6.70 -1.13 -28.39
N VAL A 31 7.27 -2.34 -28.43
CA VAL A 31 7.31 -3.17 -29.65
C VAL A 31 5.90 -3.56 -30.10
N ALA A 32 5.03 -3.98 -29.17
CA ALA A 32 3.65 -4.35 -29.47
C ALA A 32 2.85 -3.20 -30.09
N ASN A 33 3.16 -1.96 -29.71
CA ASN A 33 2.54 -0.75 -30.27
C ASN A 33 3.28 -0.17 -31.49
N GLY A 34 4.32 -0.82 -32.01
CA GLY A 34 5.08 -0.34 -33.17
C GLY A 34 5.96 0.87 -32.87
N GLU A 35 6.31 1.10 -31.61
CA GLU A 35 7.03 2.26 -31.11
C GLU A 35 8.53 2.03 -30.96
N ALA A 36 8.90 0.75 -30.80
CA ALA A 36 10.28 0.33 -30.64
C ALA A 36 10.61 -0.80 -31.62
N THR A 37 11.89 -0.88 -31.96
CA THR A 37 12.48 -2.02 -32.68
C THR A 37 13.40 -2.80 -31.76
N GLU A 38 13.77 -4.02 -32.13
CA GLU A 38 14.73 -4.88 -31.39
C GLU A 38 16.08 -4.19 -31.09
N SER A 39 16.46 -3.20 -31.90
CA SER A 39 17.68 -2.40 -31.68
C SER A 39 17.62 -1.54 -30.41
N GLN A 40 16.41 -1.22 -29.94
CA GLN A 40 16.14 -0.37 -28.78
C GLN A 40 15.94 -1.16 -27.48
N ARG A 41 16.40 -2.41 -27.42
CA ARG A 41 16.34 -3.23 -26.21
C ARG A 41 17.08 -2.61 -25.02
N PRO A 42 16.67 -2.88 -23.77
CA PRO A 42 17.26 -2.24 -22.56
C PRO A 42 18.77 -2.43 -22.42
N SER A 43 19.32 -3.55 -22.90
CA SER A 43 20.76 -3.81 -22.86
C SER A 43 21.59 -2.84 -23.72
N VAL A 44 21.00 -2.25 -24.77
CA VAL A 44 21.64 -1.23 -25.62
C VAL A 44 21.56 0.12 -24.92
N PHE A 45 20.36 0.49 -24.45
CA PHE A 45 20.11 1.70 -23.66
C PHE A 45 21.11 1.85 -22.50
N LEU A 46 21.31 0.79 -21.70
CA LEU A 46 22.19 0.82 -20.52
C LEU A 46 23.69 0.94 -20.86
N ARG A 47 24.11 0.70 -22.12
CA ARG A 47 25.52 0.88 -22.52
C ARG A 47 25.87 2.34 -22.78
N SER A 48 24.90 3.17 -23.10
CA SER A 48 25.09 4.59 -23.42
C SER A 48 25.79 5.34 -22.27
N ALA A 49 26.79 6.15 -22.62
CA ALA A 49 27.55 6.95 -21.65
C ALA A 49 26.64 7.93 -20.89
N GLN A 50 25.66 8.53 -21.57
CA GLN A 50 24.68 9.42 -20.96
C GLN A 50 23.85 8.70 -19.90
N ILE A 51 23.39 7.48 -20.20
CA ILE A 51 22.56 6.69 -19.29
C ILE A 51 23.38 6.20 -18.10
N LYS A 52 24.64 5.80 -18.31
CA LYS A 52 25.57 5.49 -17.20
C LYS A 52 25.75 6.67 -16.24
N ARG A 53 25.93 7.89 -16.78
CA ARG A 53 26.00 9.13 -15.99
C ARG A 53 24.71 9.40 -15.23
N PHE A 54 23.56 9.19 -15.88
CA PHE A 54 22.25 9.36 -15.28
C PHE A 54 22.02 8.39 -14.11
N VAL A 55 22.32 7.10 -14.29
CA VAL A 55 22.25 6.09 -13.23
C VAL A 55 23.21 6.42 -12.09
N LYS A 56 24.42 6.91 -12.37
CA LYS A 56 25.36 7.37 -11.34
C LYS A 56 24.77 8.54 -10.53
N ALA A 57 24.17 9.52 -11.20
CA ALA A 57 23.51 10.64 -10.54
C ALA A 57 22.34 10.18 -9.65
N LEU A 58 21.53 9.22 -10.12
CA LEU A 58 20.47 8.59 -9.32
C LEU A 58 21.03 7.92 -8.06
N LYS A 59 22.10 7.13 -8.19
CA LYS A 59 22.78 6.47 -7.04
C LYS A 59 23.28 7.49 -6.03
N SER A 60 23.94 8.56 -6.48
CA SER A 60 24.44 9.62 -5.60
C SER A 60 23.33 10.38 -4.88
N LYS A 61 22.15 10.52 -5.48
CA LYS A 61 20.98 11.11 -4.82
C LYS A 61 20.39 10.16 -3.77
N ALA A 62 20.27 8.87 -4.10
CA ALA A 62 19.74 7.84 -3.20
C ALA A 62 20.61 7.62 -1.94
N LEU A 63 21.95 7.63 -2.09
CA LEU A 63 22.92 7.50 -0.98
C LEU A 63 22.82 8.61 0.07
N LYS A 64 22.32 9.81 -0.29
CA LYS A 64 22.07 10.90 0.68
C LYS A 64 20.84 10.66 1.54
N SER A 65 20.01 9.69 1.16
CA SER A 65 18.77 9.29 1.80
C SER A 65 18.88 7.83 2.29
N ALA A 66 19.87 7.58 3.15
CA ALA A 66 19.98 6.52 4.17
C ALA A 66 19.53 5.05 3.91
N SER A 67 19.20 4.59 2.70
CA SER A 67 18.90 3.17 2.50
C SER A 67 19.54 2.58 1.23
N GLU A 68 20.38 1.56 1.42
CA GLU A 68 20.97 0.73 0.35
C GLU A 68 19.92 -0.09 -0.43
N GLN A 69 18.69 -0.16 0.07
CA GLN A 69 17.60 -0.97 -0.47
C GLN A 69 16.92 -0.37 -1.71
N ASN A 70 17.32 0.82 -2.17
CA ASN A 70 16.73 1.50 -3.33
C ASN A 70 17.75 1.67 -4.46
N GLN A 71 18.33 0.57 -4.94
CA GLN A 71 19.23 0.65 -6.09
C GLN A 71 18.45 1.07 -7.35
N PRO A 72 18.84 2.15 -8.04
CA PRO A 72 18.08 2.70 -9.17
C PRO A 72 18.03 1.80 -10.41
N LEU A 73 18.91 0.80 -10.47
CA LEU A 73 19.04 -0.17 -11.54
C LEU A 73 19.46 -1.52 -10.95
N LYS A 74 18.75 -2.59 -11.31
CA LYS A 74 19.13 -3.98 -11.06
C LYS A 74 19.11 -4.74 -12.39
N VAL A 75 20.17 -5.49 -12.66
CA VAL A 75 20.26 -6.34 -13.87
C VAL A 75 20.35 -7.78 -13.40
N ILE A 76 19.37 -8.59 -13.80
CA ILE A 76 19.29 -10.01 -13.45
C ILE A 76 19.60 -10.82 -14.71
N LYS A 77 20.53 -11.78 -14.58
CA LYS A 77 20.92 -12.69 -15.67
C LYS A 77 20.36 -14.08 -15.40
N GLY A 78 19.59 -14.61 -16.36
CA GLY A 78 18.97 -15.93 -16.27
C GLY A 78 17.71 -15.98 -15.39
N GLY A 79 16.92 -17.05 -15.57
CA GLY A 79 15.65 -17.27 -14.89
C GLY A 79 14.50 -16.36 -15.35
N ASP A 80 13.33 -16.55 -14.75
CA ASP A 80 12.08 -15.85 -15.09
C ASP A 80 12.12 -14.34 -14.81
N GLN A 81 13.05 -13.92 -13.95
CA GLN A 81 13.27 -12.54 -13.55
C GLN A 81 14.36 -11.85 -14.38
N SER A 82 14.90 -12.53 -15.39
CA SER A 82 15.94 -11.97 -16.24
C SER A 82 15.49 -10.67 -16.91
N GLY A 83 16.42 -9.72 -16.98
CA GLY A 83 16.14 -8.41 -17.54
C GLY A 83 16.76 -7.27 -16.74
N ALA A 84 16.53 -6.06 -17.26
CA ALA A 84 16.90 -4.82 -16.59
C ALA A 84 15.69 -4.24 -15.86
N TRP A 85 15.88 -3.89 -14.60
CA TRP A 85 14.86 -3.37 -13.70
C TRP A 85 15.29 -1.97 -13.24
N GLY A 86 14.45 -0.98 -13.44
CA GLY A 86 14.76 0.42 -13.13
C GLY A 86 13.69 1.05 -12.26
N ILE A 87 14.10 1.95 -11.37
CA ILE A 87 13.13 2.82 -10.67
C ILE A 87 12.33 3.66 -11.68
N GLU A 88 11.20 4.22 -11.25
CA GLU A 88 10.28 5.03 -12.07
C GLU A 88 11.01 6.01 -13.01
N LEU A 89 11.96 6.80 -12.48
CA LEU A 89 12.67 7.80 -13.27
C LEU A 89 13.57 7.18 -14.36
N LEU A 90 14.14 6.00 -14.11
CA LEU A 90 14.94 5.29 -15.11
C LEU A 90 14.04 4.65 -16.18
N ALA A 91 12.86 4.16 -15.79
CA ALA A 91 11.85 3.65 -16.71
C ALA A 91 11.31 4.75 -17.63
N ILE A 92 10.99 5.93 -17.11
CA ILE A 92 10.60 7.10 -17.92
C ILE A 92 11.76 7.50 -18.85
N ARG A 93 13.00 7.53 -18.35
CA ARG A 93 14.18 7.84 -19.18
C ARG A 93 14.37 6.83 -20.31
N TYR A 94 14.05 5.56 -20.09
CA TYR A 94 14.09 4.53 -21.12
C TYR A 94 13.00 4.77 -22.18
N ALA A 95 11.77 5.07 -21.75
CA ALA A 95 10.67 5.40 -22.65
C ALA A 95 10.98 6.61 -23.54
N ALA A 96 11.52 7.68 -22.93
CA ALA A 96 12.01 8.88 -23.63
C ALA A 96 13.09 8.58 -24.67
N TRP A 97 13.94 7.59 -24.40
CA TRP A 97 14.98 7.18 -25.33
C TRP A 97 14.44 6.35 -26.51
N ILE A 98 13.28 5.70 -26.35
CA ILE A 98 12.58 5.03 -27.44
C ILE A 98 11.90 6.08 -28.33
N LYS A 99 10.96 6.85 -27.77
CA LYS A 99 10.27 7.95 -28.46
C LYS A 99 9.55 8.89 -27.47
N PRO A 100 9.32 10.18 -27.81
CA PRO A 100 8.62 11.13 -26.95
C PRO A 100 7.18 10.72 -26.60
N GLU A 101 6.43 10.14 -27.53
CA GLU A 101 5.03 9.76 -27.31
C GLU A 101 4.92 8.65 -26.26
N PHE A 102 5.86 7.70 -26.29
CA PHE A 102 5.92 6.61 -25.33
C PHE A 102 6.33 7.10 -23.94
N GLU A 103 7.18 8.13 -23.86
CA GLU A 103 7.48 8.79 -22.59
C GLU A 103 6.22 9.34 -21.93
N ILE A 104 5.38 10.03 -22.70
CA ILE A 104 4.12 10.63 -22.21
C ILE A 104 3.17 9.54 -21.70
N GLU A 105 3.02 8.46 -22.46
CA GLU A 105 2.15 7.33 -22.10
C GLU A 105 2.59 6.65 -20.80
N VAL A 106 3.89 6.31 -20.71
CA VAL A 106 4.46 5.70 -19.49
C VAL A 106 4.31 6.64 -18.29
N TYR A 107 4.55 7.93 -18.48
CA TYR A 107 4.39 8.94 -17.44
C TYR A 107 2.94 9.06 -16.95
N GLU A 108 1.95 9.11 -17.84
CA GLU A 108 0.54 9.18 -17.45
C GLU A 108 0.06 7.90 -16.76
N VAL A 109 0.56 6.72 -17.17
CA VAL A 109 0.29 5.46 -16.45
C VAL A 109 0.82 5.54 -15.03
N PHE A 110 2.07 5.94 -14.84
CA PHE A 110 2.67 6.05 -13.50
C PHE A 110 1.93 7.06 -12.62
N ARG A 111 1.59 8.24 -13.15
CA ARG A 111 0.74 9.22 -12.44
C ARG A 111 -0.62 8.66 -12.07
N THR A 112 -1.23 7.89 -12.94
CA THR A 112 -2.54 7.29 -12.70
C THR A 112 -2.48 6.25 -11.59
N VAL A 113 -1.46 5.39 -11.58
CA VAL A 113 -1.23 4.41 -10.51
C VAL A 113 -1.06 5.10 -9.15
N VAL A 114 -0.25 6.17 -9.07
CA VAL A 114 -0.09 6.95 -7.84
C VAL A 114 -1.43 7.55 -7.37
N ARG A 115 -2.20 8.15 -8.28
CA ARG A 115 -3.53 8.73 -7.96
C ARG A 115 -4.51 7.67 -7.44
N LEU A 116 -4.56 6.50 -8.08
CA LEU A 116 -5.40 5.38 -7.64
C LEU A 116 -4.97 4.85 -6.26
N GLY A 117 -3.67 4.79 -5.99
CA GLY A 117 -3.12 4.42 -4.68
C GLY A 117 -3.54 5.38 -3.58
N ILE A 118 -3.45 6.69 -3.80
CA ILE A 118 -3.89 7.72 -2.84
C ILE A 118 -5.40 7.58 -2.56
N SER A 119 -6.21 7.35 -3.60
CA SER A 119 -7.66 7.13 -3.45
C SER A 119 -7.99 5.85 -2.68
N ALA A 120 -7.26 4.75 -2.92
CA ALA A 120 -7.42 3.51 -2.16
C ALA A 120 -7.04 3.70 -0.68
N MET A 121 -5.93 4.40 -0.40
CA MET A 121 -5.49 4.71 0.97
C MET A 121 -6.51 5.56 1.72
N SER A 122 -7.11 6.57 1.06
CA SER A 122 -8.16 7.39 1.66
C SER A 122 -9.39 6.54 2.07
N ARG A 123 -9.79 5.58 1.23
CA ARG A 123 -10.88 4.64 1.54
C ARG A 123 -10.51 3.72 2.71
N LEU A 124 -9.27 3.20 2.74
CA LEU A 124 -8.77 2.38 3.84
C LEU A 124 -8.81 3.14 5.17
N ASN A 125 -8.27 4.35 5.20
CA ASN A 125 -8.29 5.21 6.39
C ASN A 125 -9.71 5.47 6.91
N LYS A 126 -10.69 5.63 6.00
CA LYS A 126 -12.10 5.77 6.38
C LYS A 126 -12.64 4.50 7.03
N ILE A 127 -12.31 3.33 6.51
CA ILE A 127 -12.70 2.04 7.10
C ILE A 127 -12.05 1.87 8.47
N ASP A 128 -10.76 2.15 8.62
CA ASP A 128 -10.06 2.07 9.91
C ASP A 128 -10.68 3.01 10.94
N HIS A 129 -11.06 4.22 10.52
CA HIS A 129 -11.76 5.16 11.40
C HIS A 129 -13.10 4.58 11.89
N ILE A 130 -13.87 3.96 11.00
CA ILE A 130 -15.15 3.31 11.34
C ILE A 130 -14.91 2.16 12.32
N ILE A 131 -13.98 1.25 12.00
CA ILE A 131 -13.60 0.12 12.86
C ILE A 131 -13.22 0.61 14.26
N ASN A 132 -12.37 1.63 14.35
CA ASN A 132 -11.93 2.19 15.62
C ASN A 132 -13.09 2.83 16.41
N THR A 133 -14.01 3.49 15.72
CA THR A 133 -15.18 4.12 16.34
C THR A 133 -16.11 3.06 16.91
N GLU A 134 -16.43 2.04 16.12
CA GLU A 134 -17.31 0.94 16.54
C GLU A 134 -16.66 0.11 17.66
N THR A 135 -15.37 -0.18 17.57
CA THR A 135 -14.61 -0.88 18.62
C THR A 135 -14.68 -0.14 19.96
N LYS A 136 -14.56 1.19 19.94
CA LYS A 136 -14.70 2.02 21.14
C LYS A 136 -16.13 1.96 21.70
N ALA A 137 -17.14 2.07 20.85
CA ALA A 137 -18.54 1.99 21.27
C ALA A 137 -18.86 0.64 21.94
N ILE A 138 -18.45 -0.47 21.33
CA ILE A 138 -18.63 -1.82 21.89
C ILE A 138 -17.90 -1.96 23.23
N SER A 139 -16.67 -1.46 23.32
CA SER A 139 -15.89 -1.50 24.57
C SER A 139 -16.58 -0.71 25.70
N GLN A 140 -17.19 0.44 25.37
CA GLN A 140 -17.97 1.22 26.34
C GLN A 140 -19.22 0.46 26.81
N CYS A 141 -20.00 -0.14 25.90
CA CYS A 141 -21.15 -0.96 26.25
C CYS A 141 -20.74 -2.14 27.15
N ALA A 142 -19.67 -2.87 26.80
CA ALA A 142 -19.14 -3.96 27.62
C ALA A 142 -18.75 -3.49 29.02
N SER A 143 -18.09 -2.33 29.14
CA SER A 143 -17.76 -1.72 30.44
C SER A 143 -19.00 -1.39 31.26
N GLN A 144 -20.04 -0.82 30.63
CA GLN A 144 -21.31 -0.52 31.30
C GLN A 144 -22.02 -1.80 31.77
N MET A 145 -22.06 -2.84 30.92
CA MET A 145 -22.62 -4.13 31.28
C MET A 145 -21.87 -4.77 32.44
N ALA A 146 -20.55 -4.72 32.44
CA ALA A 146 -19.72 -5.22 33.54
C ALA A 146 -19.99 -4.45 34.85
N LYS A 147 -20.10 -3.12 34.78
CA LYS A 147 -20.47 -2.28 35.94
C LYS A 147 -21.87 -2.58 36.47
N TRP A 148 -22.81 -2.97 35.61
CA TRP A 148 -24.17 -3.34 36.01
C TRP A 148 -24.28 -4.78 36.54
N GLY A 149 -23.46 -5.72 36.05
CA GLY A 149 -23.59 -7.17 36.25
C GLY A 149 -23.58 -7.68 37.69
N VAL A 150 -23.53 -9.01 37.82
CA VAL A 150 -23.77 -9.76 39.09
C VAL A 150 -22.82 -9.39 40.24
N GLY A 151 -21.62 -8.88 39.93
CA GLY A 151 -20.65 -8.37 40.92
C GLY A 151 -20.64 -6.85 41.10
N GLY A 152 -21.41 -6.10 40.31
CA GLY A 152 -21.39 -4.64 40.26
C GLY A 152 -22.61 -3.97 40.92
N ARG A 153 -23.13 -2.92 40.29
CA ARG A 153 -24.21 -2.07 40.84
C ARG A 153 -25.50 -2.85 41.11
N LYS A 154 -25.88 -3.81 40.27
CA LYS A 154 -27.11 -4.60 40.48
C LYS A 154 -27.08 -5.33 41.83
N LYS A 155 -25.94 -5.91 42.22
CA LYS A 155 -25.79 -6.59 43.52
C LYS A 155 -25.97 -5.62 44.68
N ILE A 156 -25.32 -4.46 44.61
CA ILE A 156 -25.43 -3.41 45.65
C ILE A 156 -26.88 -2.98 45.83
N LEU A 157 -27.60 -2.75 44.72
CA LEU A 157 -29.00 -2.36 44.75
C LEU A 157 -29.92 -3.46 45.28
N LEU A 158 -29.67 -4.73 44.92
CA LEU A 158 -30.44 -5.87 45.43
C LEU A 158 -30.26 -6.04 46.94
N SER A 159 -29.02 -5.98 47.44
CA SER A 159 -28.76 -6.04 48.89
C SER A 159 -29.30 -4.82 49.63
N ALA A 160 -29.32 -3.63 49.01
CA ALA A 160 -29.99 -2.47 49.59
C ALA A 160 -31.51 -2.67 49.65
N ARG A 161 -32.12 -3.24 48.60
CA ARG A 161 -33.55 -3.57 48.56
C ARG A 161 -33.93 -4.55 49.67
N GLU A 162 -33.16 -5.62 49.86
CA GLU A 162 -33.41 -6.61 50.93
C GLU A 162 -33.45 -5.95 52.30
N ARG A 163 -32.46 -5.11 52.62
CA ARG A 163 -32.44 -4.38 53.90
C ARG A 163 -33.65 -3.48 54.12
N VAL A 164 -34.12 -2.80 53.06
CA VAL A 164 -35.32 -1.95 53.14
C VAL A 164 -36.58 -2.80 53.32
N VAL A 165 -36.66 -3.96 52.67
CA VAL A 165 -37.78 -4.91 52.88
C VAL A 165 -37.81 -5.39 54.33
N ASP A 166 -36.66 -5.73 54.90
CA ASP A 166 -36.56 -6.13 56.31
C ASP A 166 -37.04 -5.01 57.25
N GLU A 167 -36.63 -3.77 56.99
CA GLU A 167 -37.08 -2.59 57.75
C GLU A 167 -38.60 -2.39 57.64
N VAL A 168 -39.18 -2.48 56.44
CA VAL A 168 -40.63 -2.37 56.24
C VAL A 168 -41.38 -3.47 57.01
N GLN A 169 -40.87 -4.70 57.00
CA GLN A 169 -41.48 -5.84 57.70
C GLN A 169 -41.49 -5.65 59.22
N MET A 170 -40.53 -4.92 59.79
CA MET A 170 -40.54 -4.57 61.22
C MET A 170 -41.74 -3.69 61.58
N TYR A 171 -42.19 -2.83 60.68
CA TYR A 171 -43.32 -1.93 60.89
C TYR A 171 -44.66 -2.50 60.43
N LEU A 172 -44.67 -3.38 59.42
CA LEU A 172 -45.87 -3.98 58.83
C LEU A 172 -45.72 -5.51 58.66
N PRO A 173 -45.77 -6.29 59.76
CA PRO A 173 -45.55 -7.72 59.71
C PRO A 173 -46.67 -8.45 58.95
N GLY A 174 -46.29 -9.26 57.96
CA GLY A 174 -47.18 -10.14 57.20
C GLY A 174 -47.56 -9.65 55.80
N ILE A 175 -47.04 -8.51 55.35
CA ILE A 175 -47.24 -8.01 53.98
C ILE A 175 -46.07 -8.52 53.10
N ASN A 176 -46.30 -9.60 52.35
CA ASN A 176 -45.46 -10.05 51.24
C ASN A 176 -46.31 -10.33 50.01
#